data_AF-A0AAP3A3Y1-F1
#
_entry.id   AF-A0AAP3A3Y1-F1
#
_cell.length_a   1.000
_cell.length_b   1.000
_cell.length_c   1.000
_cell.angle_alpha   90.00
_cell.angle_beta   90.00
_cell.angle_gamma   90.00
#
_symmetry.space_group_name_H-M   'P 1'
#
loop_
_entity.id
_entity.type
_entity.pdbx_description
1 polymer ?
#
loop_
_entity_poly.entity_id
_entity_poly.type
_entity_poly.pdbx_seq_one_letter_code
_entity_poly.pdbx_strand_id
1 'polypeptide(L)'
;YGVTEAAILAAGYAPAIGFVHTGKPLSFVYDIADIIKFDTVVPKAFEIARRNPGEPDREVRLACRDIFRSSKTLAKLIPLIEDVLAAGEIQ
;
A
#
# COMPACT_ATOMS: atom_id res chain seq x y z
N TYR A 1 3.11 1.92 -2.46
CA TYR A 1 2.99 3.32 -2.00
C TYR A 1 2.04 4.14 -2.86
N GLY A 2 2.29 4.36 -4.16
CA GLY A 2 1.41 5.22 -4.97
C GLY A 2 -0.08 4.85 -4.96
N VAL A 3 -0.43 3.56 -4.98
CA VAL A 3 -1.85 3.13 -4.84
C VAL A 3 -2.45 3.47 -3.46
N THR A 4 -1.64 3.43 -2.41
CA THR A 4 -2.02 3.79 -1.04
C THR A 4 -2.20 5.30 -0.90
N GLU A 5 -1.28 6.08 -1.47
CA GLU A 5 -1.39 7.54 -1.51
C GLU A 5 -2.65 7.98 -2.27
N ALA A 6 -2.95 7.35 -3.41
CA ALA A 6 -4.18 7.60 -4.15
C ALA A 6 -5.43 7.29 -3.30
N ALA A 7 -5.42 6.19 -2.52
CA ALA A 7 -6.53 5.85 -1.63
C ALA A 7 -6.72 6.91 -0.52
N ILE A 8 -5.61 7.31 0.13
CA ILE A 8 -5.59 8.32 1.19
C ILE A 8 -6.15 9.64 0.68
N LEU A 9 -5.68 10.11 -0.48
CA LEU A 9 -6.15 11.36 -1.09
C LEU A 9 -7.61 11.26 -1.55
N ALA A 10 -8.01 10.14 -2.15
CA ALA A 10 -9.39 9.93 -2.61
C ALA A 10 -10.40 9.88 -1.45
N ALA A 11 -9.98 9.39 -0.27
CA ALA A 11 -10.78 9.38 0.95
C ALA A 11 -10.73 10.71 1.72
N GLY A 12 -9.96 11.70 1.26
CA GLY A 12 -9.89 13.04 1.86
C GLY A 12 -8.92 13.18 3.03
N TYR A 13 -8.02 12.21 3.25
CA TYR A 13 -7.04 12.24 4.33
C TYR A 13 -5.71 12.88 3.90
N ALA A 14 -4.95 13.36 4.88
CA ALA A 14 -3.64 13.98 4.66
C ALA A 14 -2.50 12.91 4.67
N PRO A 15 -1.70 12.78 3.60
CA PRO A 15 -0.58 11.83 3.56
C PRO A 15 0.52 12.03 4.62
N ALA A 16 0.64 13.24 5.15
CA ALA A 16 1.73 13.62 6.06
C ALA A 16 1.51 13.21 7.52
N ILE A 17 0.27 12.90 7.92
CA ILE A 17 -0.08 12.63 9.32
C ILE A 17 0.05 11.13 9.62
N GLY A 18 1.29 10.64 9.70
CA GLY A 18 1.59 9.27 10.10
C GLY A 18 1.62 9.09 11.63
N PHE A 19 1.36 7.86 12.06
CA PHE A 19 1.40 7.39 13.44
C PHE A 19 2.72 6.68 13.77
N VAL A 20 3.18 5.77 12.90
CA VAL A 20 4.44 5.02 13.11
C VAL A 20 5.58 5.71 12.39
N HIS A 21 5.42 5.99 11.10
CA HIS A 21 6.33 6.85 10.37
C HIS A 21 5.99 8.31 10.71
N THR A 22 7.00 9.14 10.96
CA THR A 22 6.81 10.56 11.30
C THR A 22 7.83 11.44 10.59
N GLY A 23 7.54 12.75 10.49
CA GLY A 23 8.47 13.76 9.97
C GLY A 23 8.65 13.77 8.45
N LYS A 24 7.90 12.95 7.70
CA LYS A 24 7.95 12.90 6.23
C LYS A 24 6.60 13.25 5.58
N PRO A 25 6.58 13.86 4.38
CA PRO A 25 5.34 14.19 3.68
C PRO A 25 4.42 12.99 3.36
N LEU A 26 4.96 11.78 3.34
CA LEU A 26 4.25 10.53 3.00
C LEU A 26 4.16 9.56 4.20
N SER A 27 4.28 10.08 5.41
CA SER A 27 4.33 9.26 6.62
C SER A 27 3.12 8.31 6.74
N PHE A 28 1.90 8.81 6.53
CA PHE A 28 0.69 7.99 6.61
C PHE A 28 0.59 6.98 5.45
N VAL A 29 1.14 7.32 4.28
CA VAL A 29 1.21 6.40 3.13
C VAL A 29 2.04 5.17 3.48
N TYR A 30 3.14 5.34 4.21
CA TYR A 30 3.97 4.22 4.64
C TYR A 30 3.23 3.37 5.68
N ASP A 31 2.62 3.99 6.69
CA ASP A 31 1.87 3.26 7.72
C ASP A 31 0.81 2.33 7.11
N ILE A 32 -0.04 2.85 6.21
CA ILE A 32 -1.11 2.06 5.60
C ILE A 32 -0.57 1.05 4.59
N ALA A 33 0.45 1.39 3.81
CA ALA A 33 1.03 0.46 2.83
C ALA A 33 1.69 -0.74 3.50
N ASP A 34 2.20 -0.55 4.71
CA ASP A 34 2.90 -1.57 5.47
C ASP A 34 1.99 -2.68 5.98
N ILE A 35 0.71 -2.37 6.16
CA ILE A 35 -0.32 -3.37 6.51
C ILE A 35 -0.52 -4.39 5.37
N ILE A 36 -0.52 -3.94 4.10
CA ILE A 36 -0.91 -4.80 2.97
C ILE A 36 0.26 -5.35 2.14
N LYS A 37 1.47 -4.80 2.29
CA LYS A 37 2.60 -5.16 1.39
C LYS A 37 3.03 -6.62 1.54
N PHE A 38 2.85 -7.20 2.73
CA PHE A 38 3.26 -8.57 3.04
C PHE A 38 2.33 -9.63 2.46
N ASP A 39 1.05 -9.29 2.22
CA ASP A 39 0.09 -10.22 1.62
C ASP A 39 0.22 -10.32 0.09
N THR A 40 0.85 -9.34 -0.54
CA THR A 40 0.82 -9.18 -2.00
C THR A 40 2.20 -8.92 -2.61
N VAL A 41 2.79 -7.76 -2.29
CA VAL A 41 3.99 -7.24 -2.96
C VAL A 41 5.21 -8.07 -2.62
N VAL A 42 5.44 -8.35 -1.33
CA VAL A 42 6.67 -9.02 -0.87
C VAL A 42 6.76 -10.46 -1.42
N PRO A 43 5.74 -11.34 -1.26
CA PRO A 43 5.82 -12.69 -1.83
C PRO A 43 6.00 -12.68 -3.34
N LYS A 44 5.30 -11.78 -4.04
CA LYS A 44 5.41 -11.68 -5.51
C LYS A 44 6.80 -11.23 -5.96
N ALA A 45 7.43 -10.31 -5.24
CA ALA A 45 8.80 -9.87 -5.53
C ALA A 45 9.80 -11.04 -5.43
N PHE A 46 9.71 -11.86 -4.39
CA PHE A 46 10.56 -13.05 -4.23
C PHE A 46 10.29 -14.13 -5.28
N GLU A 47 9.03 -14.36 -5.64
CA GLU A 47 8.66 -15.30 -6.72
C GLU A 47 9.30 -14.91 -8.05
N ILE A 48 9.28 -13.61 -8.39
CA ILE A 48 9.87 -13.08 -9.61
C ILE A 48 11.40 -13.14 -9.52
N ALA A 49 11.99 -12.72 -8.40
CA ALA A 49 13.44 -12.75 -8.21
C ALA A 49 14.03 -14.16 -8.40
N ARG A 50 13.33 -15.21 -7.93
CA ARG A 50 13.71 -16.63 -8.15
C ARG A 50 13.93 -16.99 -9.61
N ARG A 51 13.27 -16.32 -10.55
CA ARG A 51 13.39 -16.59 -11.99
C ARG A 51 14.65 -15.98 -12.63
N ASN A 52 15.40 -15.18 -11.87
CA ASN A 52 16.54 -14.39 -12.36
C ASN A 52 16.21 -13.59 -13.65
N PRO A 53 15.15 -12.76 -13.63
CA PRO A 53 14.71 -12.02 -14.81
C PRO A 53 15.72 -10.95 -15.21
N GLY A 54 15.73 -10.60 -16.50
CA GLY A 54 16.57 -9.50 -17.00
C GLY A 54 16.11 -8.12 -16.50
N GLU A 55 14.80 -7.96 -16.21
CA GLU A 55 14.21 -6.70 -15.75
C GLU A 55 13.31 -6.90 -14.51
N PRO A 56 13.86 -7.27 -13.33
CA PRO A 56 13.07 -7.62 -12.15
C PRO A 56 12.09 -6.52 -11.74
N ASP A 57 12.51 -5.25 -11.74
CA ASP A 57 11.68 -4.12 -11.34
C ASP A 57 10.46 -3.94 -12.26
N ARG A 58 10.62 -4.19 -13.56
CA ARG A 58 9.53 -4.09 -14.54
C ARG A 58 8.55 -5.22 -14.34
N GLU A 59 9.04 -6.45 -14.18
CA GLU A 59 8.20 -7.62 -13.96
C GLU A 59 7.41 -7.53 -12.65
N VAL A 60 8.05 -7.14 -11.54
CA VAL A 60 7.38 -6.94 -10.24
C VAL A 60 6.29 -5.88 -10.36
N ARG A 61 6.56 -4.77 -11.05
CA ARG A 61 5.58 -3.69 -11.24
C ARG A 61 4.35 -4.14 -12.02
N LEU A 62 4.55 -4.89 -13.11
CA LEU A 62 3.44 -5.45 -13.91
C LEU A 62 2.63 -6.46 -13.10
N ALA A 63 3.30 -7.35 -12.37
CA ALA A 63 2.62 -8.32 -11.51
C ALA A 63 1.84 -7.64 -10.38
N CYS A 64 2.42 -6.65 -9.71
CA CYS A 64 1.73 -5.86 -8.68
C CYS A 64 0.50 -5.14 -9.26
N ARG A 65 0.60 -4.54 -10.45
CA ARG A 65 -0.55 -3.92 -11.12
C ARG A 65 -1.69 -4.92 -11.31
N ASP A 66 -1.39 -6.12 -11.78
CA ASP A 66 -2.39 -7.15 -12.07
C ASP A 66 -3.00 -7.72 -10.78
N ILE A 67 -2.20 -7.87 -9.71
CA ILE A 67 -2.68 -8.23 -8.36
C ILE A 67 -3.59 -7.13 -7.81
N PHE A 68 -3.19 -5.86 -7.88
CA PHE A 68 -3.96 -4.77 -7.30
C PHE A 68 -5.33 -4.63 -7.96
N ARG A 69 -5.36 -4.81 -9.30
CA ARG A 69 -6.61 -4.84 -10.07
C ARG A 69 -7.50 -6.03 -9.68
N SER A 70 -6.96 -7.24 -9.72
CA SER A 70 -7.75 -8.47 -9.50
C SER A 70 -8.24 -8.60 -8.06
N SER A 71 -7.44 -8.16 -7.08
CA SER A 71 -7.81 -8.18 -5.66
C SER A 71 -8.62 -6.97 -5.20
N LYS A 72 -8.90 -6.01 -6.10
CA LYS A 72 -9.58 -4.74 -5.82
C LYS A 72 -8.90 -3.95 -4.67
N THR A 73 -7.57 -3.88 -4.65
CA THR A 73 -6.80 -3.30 -3.53
C THR A 73 -7.27 -1.89 -3.18
N LEU A 74 -7.50 -1.01 -4.18
CA LEU A 74 -7.96 0.36 -3.91
C LEU A 74 -9.29 0.41 -3.15
N ALA A 75 -10.25 -0.45 -3.52
CA ALA A 75 -11.54 -0.52 -2.86
C ALA A 75 -11.45 -1.08 -1.43
N LYS A 76 -10.42 -1.87 -1.12
CA LYS A 76 -10.15 -2.40 0.23
C LYS A 76 -9.36 -1.43 1.10
N LEU A 77 -8.52 -0.60 0.48
CA LEU A 77 -7.69 0.37 1.19
C LEU A 77 -8.52 1.45 1.90
N ILE A 78 -9.63 1.90 1.31
CA ILE A 78 -10.46 2.95 1.93
C ILE A 78 -11.08 2.47 3.25
N PRO A 79 -11.82 1.34 3.30
CA PRO A 79 -12.31 0.79 4.58
C PRO A 79 -11.19 0.48 5.57
N LEU A 80 -10.04 -0.02 5.10
CA LEU A 80 -8.90 -0.29 5.97
C LEU A 80 -8.39 0.99 6.66
N ILE A 81 -8.36 2.13 5.95
CA ILE A 81 -7.97 3.41 6.55
C ILE A 81 -8.97 3.80 7.63
N GLU A 82 -10.28 3.67 7.38
CA GLU A 82 -11.33 3.95 8.36
C GLU A 82 -11.21 3.05 9.60
N ASP A 83 -10.98 1.75 9.41
CA ASP A 83 -10.77 0.80 10.52
C ASP A 83 -9.56 1.19 11.39
N VAL A 84 -8.44 1.55 10.75
CA VAL A 84 -7.22 1.98 11.46
C VAL A 84 -7.46 3.25 12.26
N LEU A 85 -8.19 4.22 11.71
CA LEU A 85 -8.51 5.48 12.39
C LEU A 85 -9.52 5.27 13.53
N ALA A 86 -10.53 4.42 13.32
CA ALA A 86 -11.54 4.10 14.32
C ALA A 86 -10.94 3.38 15.54
N ALA A 87 -9.89 2.59 15.36
CA ALA A 87 -9.17 1.94 16.46
C ALA A 87 -8.53 2.93 17.45
N GLY A 88 -8.38 4.20 17.08
CA GLY A 88 -7.90 5.26 17.97
C GLY A 88 -8.94 5.86 18.91
N GLU A 89 -10.20 5.37 18.90
CA GLU A 89 -11.32 5.88 19.71
C GLU A 89 -11.62 7.38 19.56
N ILE A 90 -11.19 8.01 18.47
CA ILE A 90 -11.50 9.43 18.20
C ILE A 90 -12.92 9.49 17.61
N GLN A 91 -13.90 9.85 18.45
CA GLN A 91 -15.23 10.32 18.03
C GLN A 91 -15.18 11.74 17.46
#